data_AF-A0A660T1U6-F1
#
_entry.id   AF-A0A660T1U6-F1
#
_cell.length_a   1.000
_cell.length_b   1.000
_cell.length_c   1.000
_cell.angle_alpha   90.00
_cell.angle_beta   90.00
_cell.angle_gamma   90.00
#
_symmetry.space_group_name_H-M   'P 1'
#
loop_
_entity.id
_entity.type
_entity.pdbx_description
1 polymer ?
#
loop_
_entity_poly.entity_id
_entity_poly.type
_entity_poly.pdbx_seq_one_letter_code
_entity_poly.pdbx_strand_id
1 'polypeptide(L)'
;MAVRDIIIILSQISFGAIASFLAILYWSHTRDIAWMLIIISVIVQYGQIMYSTFKLFGILGGDIFVIRDILDLGTLLSVVPLIFISSAFIVLLVRFKNE
;
A
#
# COMPACT_ATOMS: atom_id res chain seq x y z
N MET A 1 -8.88 0.32 25.88
CA MET A 1 -8.22 -0.22 24.66
C MET A 1 -9.07 0.01 23.42
N ALA A 2 -10.33 -0.46 23.37
CA ALA A 2 -11.19 -0.39 22.17
C ALA A 2 -11.27 0.97 21.44
N VAL A 3 -11.44 2.09 22.15
CA VAL A 3 -11.60 3.43 21.51
C VAL A 3 -10.33 3.86 20.75
N ARG A 4 -9.14 3.56 21.29
CA ARG A 4 -7.87 3.90 20.65
C ARG A 4 -7.72 3.18 19.31
N ASP A 5 -8.01 1.90 19.29
CA ASP A 5 -7.85 1.07 18.09
C ASP A 5 -8.85 1.49 17.01
N ILE A 6 -10.09 1.83 17.40
CA ILE A 6 -11.10 2.41 16.51
C ILE A 6 -10.60 3.71 15.88
N ILE A 7 -10.03 4.64 16.66
CA ILE A 7 -9.50 5.91 16.15
C ILE A 7 -8.36 5.67 15.14
N ILE A 8 -7.48 4.71 15.42
CA ILE A 8 -6.37 4.36 14.52
C ILE A 8 -6.92 3.82 13.19
N ILE A 9 -7.87 2.87 13.25
CA ILE A 9 -8.49 2.27 12.05
C ILE A 9 -9.20 3.34 11.22
N LEU A 10 -10.04 4.17 11.85
CA LEU A 10 -10.75 5.25 11.15
C LEU A 10 -9.78 6.22 10.45
N SER A 11 -8.68 6.56 11.11
CA SER A 11 -7.65 7.43 10.54
C SER A 11 -7.00 6.75 9.33
N GLN A 12 -6.55 5.50 9.47
CA GLN A 12 -5.89 4.77 8.39
C GLN A 12 -6.80 4.61 7.17
N ILE A 13 -8.06 4.24 7.38
CA ILE A 13 -9.04 4.07 6.28
C ILE A 13 -9.29 5.40 5.60
N SER A 14 -9.54 6.47 6.37
CA SER A 14 -9.89 7.78 5.80
C SER A 14 -8.73 8.39 5.02
N PHE A 15 -7.55 8.51 5.64
CA PHE A 15 -6.38 9.08 4.98
C PHE A 15 -5.85 8.18 3.87
N GLY A 16 -5.90 6.86 4.04
CA GLY A 16 -5.52 5.89 3.01
C GLY A 16 -6.43 5.98 1.77
N ALA A 17 -7.74 6.14 1.98
CA ALA A 17 -8.70 6.31 0.89
C ALA A 17 -8.42 7.62 0.14
N ILE A 18 -8.27 8.73 0.86
CA ILE A 18 -7.95 10.04 0.26
C ILE A 18 -6.66 9.97 -0.55
N ALA A 19 -5.59 9.39 0.03
CA ALA A 19 -4.31 9.24 -0.65
C ALA A 19 -4.44 8.39 -1.93
N SER A 20 -5.20 7.30 -1.87
CA SER A 20 -5.45 6.45 -3.04
C SER A 20 -6.24 7.14 -4.13
N PHE A 21 -7.29 7.88 -3.76
CA PHE A 21 -8.07 8.68 -4.71
C PHE A 21 -7.20 9.74 -5.40
N LEU A 22 -6.40 10.48 -4.63
CA LEU A 22 -5.46 11.47 -5.17
C LEU A 22 -4.43 10.81 -6.10
N ALA A 23 -3.91 9.65 -5.72
CA ALA A 23 -2.93 8.91 -6.53
C ALA A 23 -3.54 8.45 -7.87
N ILE A 24 -4.77 7.93 -7.86
CA ILE A 24 -5.49 7.52 -9.08
C ILE A 24 -5.80 8.74 -9.97
N LEU A 25 -6.25 9.85 -9.37
CA LEU A 25 -6.47 11.10 -10.11
C LEU A 25 -5.17 11.58 -10.78
N TYR A 26 -4.06 11.56 -10.04
CA TYR A 26 -2.75 11.95 -10.55
C TYR A 26 -2.21 11.02 -11.64
N TRP A 27 -2.55 9.72 -11.59
CA TRP A 27 -2.19 8.74 -12.62
C TRP A 27 -2.62 9.24 -14.01
N SER A 28 -3.85 9.74 -14.14
CA SER A 28 -4.37 10.19 -15.45
C SER A 28 -3.54 11.30 -16.11
N HIS A 29 -2.76 12.05 -15.32
CA HIS A 29 -1.96 13.18 -15.78
C HIS A 29 -0.48 12.85 -15.99
N THR A 30 0.04 11.75 -15.42
CA THR A 30 1.47 11.41 -15.48
C THR A 30 1.74 10.10 -16.22
N ARG A 31 2.52 10.18 -17.30
CA ARG A 31 2.99 9.01 -18.08
C ARG A 31 4.40 8.56 -17.70
N ASP A 32 4.92 9.06 -16.59
CA ASP A 32 6.27 8.77 -16.16
C ASP A 32 6.32 7.48 -15.32
N ILE A 33 7.30 6.61 -15.62
CA ILE A 33 7.42 5.28 -14.98
C ILE A 33 7.68 5.39 -13.48
N ALA A 34 8.49 6.35 -13.03
CA ALA A 34 8.73 6.51 -11.59
C ALA A 34 7.46 6.95 -10.86
N TRP A 35 6.72 7.90 -11.43
CA TRP A 35 5.44 8.35 -10.87
C TRP A 35 4.40 7.24 -10.84
N MET A 36 4.32 6.41 -11.88
CA MET A 36 3.43 5.25 -11.89
C MET A 36 3.77 4.25 -10.77
N LEU A 37 5.05 3.96 -10.52
CA LEU A 37 5.48 3.08 -9.43
C LEU A 37 5.09 3.62 -8.05
N ILE A 38 5.21 4.94 -7.83
CA ILE A 38 4.76 5.60 -6.59
C ILE A 38 3.25 5.44 -6.41
N ILE A 39 2.47 5.69 -7.48
CA ILE A 39 1.01 5.57 -7.41
C ILE A 39 0.60 4.12 -7.08
N ILE A 40 1.22 3.13 -7.74
CA ILE A 40 0.95 1.71 -7.47
C ILE A 40 1.27 1.37 -6.01
N SER A 41 2.39 1.86 -5.47
CA SER A 41 2.74 1.69 -4.06
C SER A 41 1.61 2.17 -3.13
N VAL A 42 1.08 3.38 -3.37
CA VAL A 42 -0.01 3.96 -2.55
C VAL A 42 -1.27 3.10 -2.62
N ILE A 43 -1.65 2.64 -3.82
CA ILE A 43 -2.84 1.81 -4.02
C ILE A 43 -2.68 0.46 -3.30
N VAL A 44 -1.53 -0.19 -3.43
CA VAL A 44 -1.26 -1.47 -2.74
C VAL A 44 -1.25 -1.27 -1.22
N GLN A 45 -0.68 -0.17 -0.73
CA GLN A 45 -0.68 0.15 0.69
C GLN A 45 -2.09 0.34 1.25
N TYR A 46 -2.99 0.95 0.48
CA TYR A 46 -4.40 1.01 0.86
C TYR A 46 -5.05 -0.38 0.89
N GLY A 47 -4.68 -1.26 -0.05
CA GLY A 47 -5.06 -2.67 -0.01
C GLY A 47 -4.64 -3.37 1.29
N GLN A 48 -3.44 -3.09 1.80
CA GLN A 48 -2.95 -3.59 3.09
C GLN A 48 -3.78 -3.07 4.28
N ILE A 49 -4.15 -1.78 4.27
CA ILE A 49 -5.01 -1.18 5.29
C ILE A 49 -6.38 -1.87 5.29
N MET A 50 -6.96 -2.09 4.12
CA MET A 50 -8.24 -2.81 3.95
C MET A 50 -8.14 -4.26 4.45
N TYR A 51 -7.08 -4.99 4.06
CA TYR A 51 -6.85 -6.35 4.53
C TYR A 51 -6.77 -6.44 6.06
N SER A 52 -5.97 -5.56 6.68
CA SER A 52 -5.80 -5.50 8.13
C SER A 52 -7.11 -5.18 8.84
N THR A 53 -7.89 -4.26 8.26
CA THR A 53 -9.22 -3.89 8.74
C THR A 53 -10.18 -5.08 8.68
N PHE A 54 -10.27 -5.77 7.54
CA PHE A 54 -11.17 -6.93 7.39
C PHE A 54 -10.80 -8.10 8.30
N LYS A 55 -9.50 -8.32 8.54
CA LYS A 55 -9.01 -9.32 9.50
C LYS A 55 -9.44 -8.97 10.93
N LEU A 56 -9.35 -7.68 11.30
CA LEU A 56 -9.77 -7.20 12.62
C LEU A 56 -11.28 -7.32 12.84
N PHE A 57 -12.09 -7.04 11.82
CA PHE A 57 -13.54 -7.23 11.87
C PHE A 57 -13.98 -8.71 11.80
N GLY A 58 -13.05 -9.66 11.67
CA GLY A 58 -13.35 -11.10 11.56
C GLY A 58 -14.00 -11.50 10.23
N ILE A 59 -13.95 -10.63 9.22
CA ILE A 59 -14.49 -10.90 7.87
C ILE A 59 -13.59 -11.89 7.13
N LEU A 60 -12.28 -11.77 7.33
CA LEU A 60 -11.29 -12.73 6.82
C LEU A 60 -11.01 -13.78 7.90
N GLY A 61 -11.32 -15.05 7.60
CA GLY A 61 -11.02 -16.17 8.48
C GLY A 61 -9.57 -16.63 8.35
N GLY A 62 -8.85 -16.72 9.49
CA GLY A 62 -7.50 -17.27 9.59
C GLY A 62 -6.40 -16.45 8.87
N ASP A 63 -5.15 -16.84 9.10
CA ASP A 63 -4.00 -16.32 8.34
C ASP A 63 -4.01 -16.92 6.92
N ILE A 64 -3.87 -16.07 5.90
CA ILE A 64 -3.90 -16.52 4.50
C ILE A 64 -2.45 -16.69 4.05
N PHE A 65 -1.93 -17.89 4.24
CA PHE A 65 -0.54 -18.19 3.86
C PHE A 65 -0.38 -18.30 2.34
N VAL A 66 0.53 -17.49 1.80
CA VAL A 66 0.97 -17.52 0.39
C VAL A 66 2.10 -18.53 0.19
N ILE A 67 3.00 -18.66 1.17
CA ILE A 67 4.02 -19.71 1.23
C ILE A 67 3.82 -20.46 2.55
N ARG A 68 3.69 -21.80 2.44
CA ARG A 68 3.49 -22.77 3.53
C ARG A 68 4.07 -22.28 4.87
N ASP A 69 3.20 -21.84 5.78
CA ASP A 69 3.50 -21.37 7.15
C ASP A 69 4.55 -20.25 7.35
N ILE A 70 5.13 -19.71 6.29
CA ILE A 70 6.25 -18.74 6.38
C ILE A 70 5.80 -17.34 5.96
N LEU A 71 4.93 -17.24 4.95
CA LEU A 71 4.57 -15.96 4.36
C LEU A 71 3.06 -15.76 4.35
N ASP A 72 2.55 -14.96 5.28
CA ASP A 72 1.16 -14.50 5.29
C ASP A 72 0.96 -13.39 4.23
N LEU A 73 -0.23 -13.37 3.63
CA LEU A 73 -0.68 -12.33 2.72
C LEU A 73 -0.57 -10.94 3.35
N GLY A 74 -0.85 -10.81 4.66
CA GLY A 74 -0.69 -9.55 5.38
C GLY A 74 0.75 -9.02 5.36
N THR A 75 1.73 -9.90 5.55
CA THR A 75 3.16 -9.55 5.49
C THR A 75 3.56 -9.16 4.08
N LEU A 76 3.11 -9.92 3.07
CA LEU A 76 3.35 -9.59 1.66
C LEU A 76 2.82 -8.21 1.30
N LEU A 77 1.55 -7.93 1.63
CA LEU A 77 0.91 -6.64 1.35
C LEU A 77 1.59 -5.48 2.08
N SER A 78 2.30 -5.73 3.19
CA SER A 78 3.08 -4.70 3.88
C SER A 78 4.45 -4.44 3.22
N VAL A 79 5.03 -5.41 2.52
CA VAL A 79 6.36 -5.29 1.90
C VAL A 79 6.28 -4.83 0.44
N VAL A 80 5.23 -5.22 -0.29
CA VAL A 80 5.06 -4.90 -1.70
C VAL A 80 5.06 -3.38 -1.98
N PRO A 81 4.35 -2.51 -1.22
CA PRO A 81 4.44 -1.06 -1.40
C PRO A 81 5.88 -0.54 -1.28
N LEU A 82 6.63 -1.05 -0.31
CA LEU A 82 8.02 -0.67 -0.10
C LEU A 82 8.89 -1.05 -1.30
N ILE A 83 8.65 -2.20 -1.92
CA ILE A 83 9.37 -2.61 -3.14
C ILE A 83 9.06 -1.64 -4.29
N PHE A 84 7.80 -1.27 -4.48
CA PHE A 84 7.39 -0.33 -5.53
C PHE A 84 8.00 1.06 -5.34
N ILE A 85 7.98 1.59 -4.11
CA ILE A 85 8.53 2.91 -3.83
C ILE A 85 10.07 2.93 -3.94
N SER A 86 10.76 1.87 -3.48
CA SER A 86 12.21 1.74 -3.68
C SER A 86 12.56 1.68 -5.16
N SER A 87 11.80 0.91 -5.94
CA SER A 87 11.99 0.84 -7.40
C SER A 87 11.77 2.19 -8.07
N ALA A 88 10.75 2.97 -7.64
CA ALA A 88 10.50 4.30 -8.15
C ALA A 88 11.70 5.24 -7.90
N PHE A 89 12.24 5.23 -6.69
CA PHE A 89 13.41 6.06 -6.36
C PHE A 89 14.65 5.65 -7.14
N ILE A 90 14.88 4.35 -7.36
CA ILE A 90 15.97 3.87 -8.21
C ILE A 90 15.81 4.42 -9.64
N VAL A 91 14.60 4.37 -10.22
CA VAL A 91 14.34 4.93 -11.55
C VAL A 91 14.64 6.43 -11.60
N LEU A 92 14.21 7.20 -10.59
CA LEU A 92 14.50 8.64 -10.51
C LEU A 92 16.00 8.93 -10.41
N LEU A 93 16.73 8.19 -9.58
CA LEU A 93 18.18 8.36 -9.40
C LEU A 93 18.97 8.02 -10.67
N VAL A 94 18.60 6.95 -11.36
CA VAL A 94 19.23 6.58 -12.63
C VAL A 94 18.97 7.65 -13.70
N ARG A 95 17.77 8.24 -13.71
CA ARG A 95 17.44 9.32 -14.64
C ARG A 95 18.28 10.57 -14.38
N PHE A 96 18.36 11.01 -13.12
CA PHE A 96 19.15 12.18 -12.72
C PHE A 96 20.63 12.04 -13.08
N LYS A 97 21.19 10.83 -13.05
CA LYS A 97 22.57 10.58 -13.45
C LYS A 97 22.82 10.71 -14.96
N ASN A 98 21.78 10.53 -15.77
CA ASN A 98 21.87 10.54 -17.23
C ASN A 98 21.56 11.93 -17.83
N GLU A 99 21.17 12.90 -17.01
CA GLU A 99 20.99 14.32 -17.36
C GLU A 99 22.24 15.12 -16.98
#